data_AF-A0AB39L5L5-F1
#
_entry.id   AF-A0AB39L5L5-F1
#
_cell.length_a   1.000
_cell.length_b   1.000
_cell.length_c   1.000
_cell.angle_alpha   90.00
_cell.angle_beta   90.00
_cell.angle_gamma   90.00
#
_symmetry.space_group_name_H-M   'P 1'
#
loop_
_entity.id
_entity.type
_entity.pdbx_description
1 polymer ?
#
loop_
_entity_poly.entity_id
_entity_poly.type
_entity_poly.pdbx_seq_one_letter_code
_entity_poly.pdbx_strand_id
1 'polypeptide(L)' 'MDHKTYPGNDPEGHIRAHYLGQMDAYQRAVEAATGRPVQRILMHLPARGKVFEVSGPLDQTHPVEK' A
#
# COMPACT_ATOMS: atom_id res chain seq x y z
N MET A 1 -5.73 -1.57 5.77
CA MET A 1 -6.54 -0.75 4.86
C MET A 1 -6.21 0.70 5.16
N ASP A 2 -6.03 1.53 4.14
CA ASP A 2 -5.83 2.98 4.28
C ASP A 2 -6.90 3.75 3.51
N HIS A 3 -7.21 4.96 3.96
CA HIS A 3 -8.22 5.82 3.39
C HIS A 3 -7.57 7.09 2.81
N LYS A 4 -7.73 7.33 1.51
CA LYS A 4 -7.24 8.53 0.85
C LYS A 4 -8.37 9.29 0.16
N THR A 5 -8.42 10.59 0.39
CA THR A 5 -9.32 11.48 -0.36
C THR A 5 -8.65 11.86 -1.67
N TYR A 6 -9.08 11.25 -2.77
CA TYR A 6 -8.68 11.64 -4.13
C TYR A 6 -9.90 11.67 -5.03
N PRO A 7 -10.38 12.87 -5.44
CA PRO A 7 -11.56 13.00 -6.30
C PRO A 7 -11.25 12.88 -7.80
N GLY A 8 -9.96 12.90 -8.17
CA GLY A 8 -9.51 12.94 -9.56
C GLY A 8 -9.86 11.70 -10.38
N ASN A 9 -9.52 11.76 -11.66
CA ASN A 9 -10.01 10.80 -12.66
C ASN A 9 -9.06 9.62 -12.92
N ASP A 10 -7.80 9.68 -12.46
CA ASP A 10 -6.84 8.58 -12.56
C ASP A 10 -6.41 8.07 -11.17
N PRO A 11 -7.28 7.33 -10.47
CA PRO A 11 -6.99 6.85 -9.14
C PRO A 11 -5.83 5.85 -9.12
N GLU A 12 -5.67 5.02 -10.14
CA GLU A 12 -4.60 4.03 -10.18
C GLU A 12 -3.23 4.65 -10.41
N GLY A 13 -3.11 5.58 -11.36
CA GLY A 13 -1.86 6.32 -11.58
C GLY A 13 -1.47 7.14 -10.36
N HIS A 14 -2.45 7.80 -9.73
CA HIS A 14 -2.23 8.55 -8.48
C HIS A 14 -1.75 7.65 -7.34
N ILE A 15 -2.36 6.47 -7.19
CA ILE A 15 -1.93 5.45 -6.21
C ILE A 15 -0.49 5.00 -6.46
N ARG A 16 -0.15 4.67 -7.71
CA ARG A 16 1.19 4.21 -8.09
C ARG A 16 2.25 5.28 -7.85
N ALA A 17 1.94 6.54 -8.17
CA ALA A 17 2.87 7.65 -8.04
C ALA A 17 3.15 8.06 -6.58
N HIS A 18 2.19 7.89 -5.67
CA HIS A 18 2.25 8.53 -4.35
C HIS A 18 2.27 7.57 -3.16
N TYR A 19 1.73 6.35 -3.28
CA TYR A 19 1.42 5.55 -2.10
C TYR A 19 2.12 4.19 -2.04
N LEU A 20 2.77 3.72 -3.10
CA LEU A 20 3.42 2.39 -3.08
C LEU A 20 4.48 2.25 -1.99
N GLY A 21 5.37 3.23 -1.86
CA GLY A 21 6.40 3.22 -0.81
C GLY A 21 5.81 3.28 0.61
N GLN A 22 4.72 4.02 0.80
CA GLN A 22 4.00 4.05 2.08
C GLN A 22 3.37 2.68 2.41
N MET A 23 2.79 2.02 1.40
CA MET A 23 2.18 0.70 1.59
C MET A 23 3.22 -0.38 1.91
N ASP A 24 4.40 -0.34 1.28
CA ASP A 24 5.53 -1.21 1.60
C ASP A 24 6.00 -1.01 3.06
N ALA A 25 6.17 0.24 3.49
CA ALA A 25 6.56 0.54 4.86
C ALA A 25 5.53 0.02 5.89
N TYR A 26 4.23 0.17 5.59
CA TYR A 26 3.17 -0.35 6.45
C TYR A 26 3.16 -1.88 6.50
N GLN A 27 3.36 -2.56 5.36
CA GLN A 27 3.47 -4.01 5.35
C GLN A 27 4.62 -4.48 6.23
N ARG A 28 5.83 -3.95 6.01
CA ARG A 28 7.02 -4.33 6.78
C ARG A 28 6.82 -4.12 8.28
N ALA A 29 6.24 -2.99 8.67
CA ALA A 29 5.96 -2.69 10.08
C ALA A 29 4.97 -3.67 10.70
N VAL A 30 3.87 -4.00 10.00
CA VAL A 30 2.86 -4.95 10.50
C VAL A 30 3.43 -6.37 10.60
N GLU A 31 4.17 -6.82 9.59
CA GLU A 31 4.79 -8.14 9.59
C GLU A 31 5.84 -8.27 10.69
N ALA A 32 6.69 -7.25 10.86
CA ALA A 32 7.69 -7.22 11.94
C ALA A 32 7.05 -7.22 13.34
N ALA A 33 5.96 -6.47 13.53
CA ALA A 33 5.29 -6.37 14.82
C ALA A 33 4.49 -7.62 15.19
N THR A 34 3.98 -8.36 14.20
CA THR A 34 3.04 -9.47 14.43
C THR A 34 3.64 -10.84 14.16
N GLY A 35 4.76 -10.93 13.43
CA GLY A 35 5.32 -12.17 12.91
C GLY A 35 4.41 -12.89 11.90
N ARG A 36 3.38 -12.20 11.38
CA ARG A 36 2.39 -12.75 10.46
C ARG A 36 2.41 -12.00 9.13
N PRO A 37 2.32 -12.70 7.98
CA PRO A 37 2.32 -12.04 6.69
C PRO A 37 1.06 -11.20 6.47
N VAL A 38 1.21 -10.05 5.83
CA VAL A 38 0.08 -9.26 5.35
C VAL A 38 -0.47 -9.92 4.08
N GLN A 39 -1.73 -10.33 4.13
CA GLN A 39 -2.33 -11.04 3.00
C GLN A 39 -2.78 -10.12 1.86
N ARG A 40 -3.24 -8.90 2.21
CA ARG A 40 -3.80 -7.94 1.24
C ARG A 40 -3.58 -6.51 1.74
N ILE A 41 -3.30 -5.60 0.82
CA ILE A 41 -3.24 -4.17 1.07
C ILE A 41 -4.36 -3.50 0.27
N LEU A 42 -5.27 -2.82 0.99
CA LEU A 42 -6.44 -2.19 0.41
C LEU A 42 -6.40 -0.68 0.62
N MET A 43 -6.61 0.08 -0.44
CA MET A 43 -6.82 1.53 -0.41
C MET A 43 -8.26 1.88 -0.77
N HIS A 44 -8.97 2.49 0.16
CA HIS A 44 -10.31 3.01 -0.05
C HIS A 44 -10.21 4.49 -0.46
N LEU A 45 -10.85 4.85 -1.58
CA LEU A 45 -11.05 6.22 -2.05
C LEU A 45 -12.52 6.63 -1.86
N PRO A 46 -12.89 7.25 -0.71
CA PRO A 46 -14.28 7.49 -0.37
C PRO A 46 -14.99 8.44 -1.33
N ALA A 47 -14.30 9.49 -1.78
CA ALA A 47 -14.83 10.45 -2.77
C ALA A 47 -15.23 9.79 -4.10
N ARG A 48 -14.74 8.57 -4.35
CA ARG A 48 -15.02 7.79 -5.55
C ARG A 48 -15.89 6.57 -5.27
N GLY A 49 -16.14 6.22 -4.00
CA GLY A 49 -16.81 4.99 -3.59
C GLY A 49 -16.09 3.71 -4.05
N LYS A 50 -14.75 3.75 -4.17
CA LYS A 50 -13.95 2.66 -4.75
C LYS A 50 -12.89 2.15 -3.78
N VAL A 51 -12.63 0.85 -3.81
CA VAL A 51 -11.51 0.20 -3.12
C VAL A 51 -10.58 -0.40 -4.16
N PHE A 52 -9.29 -0.15 -4.00
CA PHE A 52 -8.22 -0.69 -4.81
C PHE A 52 -7.39 -1.65 -3.98
N GLU A 53 -7.03 -2.77 -4.56
CA GLU A 53 -6.01 -3.65 -3.99
C GLU A 53 -4.66 -3.29 -4.58
N VAL A 54 -3.65 -3.15 -3.72
CA VAL A 54 -2.27 -2.93 -4.13
C VAL A 54 -1.61 -4.29 -4.21
N SER A 55 -1.35 -4.76 -5.45
CA SER A 55 -0.71 -6.04 -5.73
C SER A 55 0.57 -5.83 -6.54
N GLY A 56 1.69 -6.40 -6.07
CA GLY A 56 2.98 -6.41 -6.76
C GLY A 56 4.03 -7.13 -5.90
N PRO A 57 5.16 -7.59 -6.47
CA PRO A 57 6.25 -8.12 -5.68
C PRO A 57 6.85 -6.95 -4.89
N LEU A 58 6.59 -6.91 -3.58
CA LEU A 58 7.20 -5.94 -2.67
C LEU A 58 8.59 -6.38 -2.19
N ASP A 59 9.09 -7.50 -2.74
CA ASP A 59 10.46 -7.95 -2.58
C ASP A 59 11.39 -7.22 -3.57
N GLN A 60 11.84 -6.04 -3.16
CA GLN A 60 13.21 -5.62 -3.47
C GLN A 60 13.99 -5.77 -2.18
N THR A 61 14.72 -6.88 -2.10
CA THR A 61 15.78 -7.11 -1.13
C THR A 61 16.76 -5.93 -1.12
N HIS A 62 16.52 -4.96 -0.23
CA HIS A 62 17.60 -4.15 0.30
C HIS A 62 18.09 -4.87 1.55
N PRO A 63 19.32 -5.41 1.56
CA PRO A 63 19.88 -5.92 2.81
C PRO A 63 19.88 -4.78 3.81
N VAL A 64 19.23 -5.00 4.95
CA VAL A 64 19.45 -4.18 6.14
C VAL A 64 20.87 -4.52 6.58
N GLU A 65 21.83 -3.64 6.27
CA GLU A 65 23.16 -3.73 6.87
C GLU A 65 23.02 -3.61 8.40
N LYS A 66 23.76 -4.49 9.10
CA LYS A 66 23.78 -4.61 10.56
C LYS A 66 24.53 -3.45 11.21
#